data_AF-A0A6B3FDL0-F1
#
_entry.id   AF-A0A6B3FDL0-F1
#
_cell.length_a   1.000
_cell.length_b   1.000
_cell.length_c   1.000
_cell.angle_alpha   90.00
_cell.angle_beta   90.00
_cell.angle_gamma   90.00
#
_symmetry.space_group_name_H-M   'P 1'
#
loop_
_entity.id
_entity.type
_entity.pdbx_description
1 polymer ?
#
loop_
_entity_poly.entity_id
_entity_poly.type
_entity_poly.pdbx_seq_one_letter_code
_entity_poly.pdbx_strand_id
1 'polypeptide(L)'
;SDGPEDWMLSGGTLPGVLATVNFGSGSAEALATLRRARPEGPLMVMEFWCGWFTHWGDKEVERRDAADAAAELRAILEAGASVNLYMAHG
;
A
#
# COMPACT_ATOMS: atom_id res chain seq x y z
N SER A 1 -6.46 -6.96 -4.70
CA SER A 1 -5.50 -6.09 -4.01
C SER A 1 -6.00 -6.00 -2.60
N ASP A 2 -5.11 -6.24 -1.65
CA ASP A 2 -5.49 -6.57 -0.29
C ASP A 2 -4.55 -5.85 0.68
N GLY A 3 -4.89 -5.77 1.96
CA GLY A 3 -3.94 -5.27 2.94
C GLY A 3 -2.76 -6.25 3.14
N PRO A 4 -1.61 -5.78 3.63
CA PRO A 4 -0.38 -6.55 3.68
C PRO A 4 -0.32 -7.48 4.91
N GLU A 5 -1.40 -8.20 5.18
CA GLU A 5 -1.51 -9.16 6.26
C GLU A 5 -1.76 -10.57 5.70
N ASP A 6 -1.17 -11.59 6.33
CA ASP A 6 -1.22 -12.97 5.82
C ASP A 6 -2.68 -13.48 5.65
N TRP A 7 -3.60 -13.10 6.54
CA TRP A 7 -5.00 -13.50 6.45
C TRP A 7 -5.76 -12.78 5.34
N MET A 8 -5.41 -11.53 5.04
CA MET A 8 -6.00 -10.79 3.91
C MET A 8 -5.52 -11.38 2.58
N LEU A 9 -4.22 -11.65 2.45
CA LEU A 9 -3.66 -12.25 1.23
C LEU A 9 -4.11 -13.69 1.01
N SER A 10 -4.25 -14.50 2.07
CA SER A 10 -4.76 -15.86 1.93
C SER A 10 -6.26 -15.92 1.58
N GLY A 11 -7.06 -14.94 2.04
CA GLY A 11 -8.48 -14.85 1.72
C GLY A 11 -8.81 -14.15 0.40
N GLY A 12 -8.03 -13.14 0.01
CA GLY A 12 -8.33 -12.27 -1.13
C GLY A 12 -7.63 -12.61 -2.44
N THR A 13 -6.55 -13.40 -2.39
CA THR A 13 -5.79 -13.75 -3.60
C THR A 13 -6.31 -15.02 -4.28
N LEU A 14 -6.20 -15.06 -5.61
CA LEU A 14 -6.56 -16.22 -6.43
C LEU A 14 -5.34 -16.81 -7.14
N PRO A 15 -5.34 -18.12 -7.44
CA PRO A 15 -4.30 -18.74 -8.28
C PRO A 15 -4.27 -18.11 -9.69
N GLY A 16 -3.07 -17.86 -10.21
CA GLY A 16 -2.87 -17.32 -11.56
C GLY A 16 -3.23 -15.84 -11.74
N VAL A 17 -3.71 -15.17 -10.70
CA VAL A 17 -4.04 -13.73 -10.71
C VAL A 17 -2.95 -12.96 -9.96
N LEU A 18 -2.51 -11.83 -10.51
CA LEU A 18 -1.54 -10.96 -9.86
C LEU A 18 -2.10 -10.45 -8.52
N ALA A 19 -1.36 -10.69 -7.44
CA ALA A 19 -1.65 -10.11 -6.13
C ALA A 19 -0.80 -8.85 -5.92
N THR A 20 -1.41 -7.86 -5.29
CA THR A 20 -0.82 -6.56 -4.95
C THR A 20 -1.27 -6.17 -3.55
N VAL A 21 -0.55 -5.25 -2.91
CA VAL A 21 -0.88 -4.79 -1.55
C VAL A 21 -1.28 -3.33 -1.51
N ASN A 22 -2.08 -2.97 -0.49
CA ASN A 22 -2.54 -1.61 -0.20
C ASN A 22 -2.04 -1.19 1.17
N PHE A 23 -1.31 -0.08 1.28
CA PHE A 23 -0.84 0.44 2.57
C PHE A 23 -0.48 1.93 2.54
N GLY A 24 -0.44 2.54 3.72
CA GLY A 24 0.04 3.91 3.91
C GLY A 24 1.50 4.01 4.33
N SER A 25 2.02 3.04 5.09
CA SER A 25 3.39 3.05 5.62
C SER A 25 3.91 1.63 5.87
N GLY A 26 5.20 1.49 6.19
CA GLY A 26 5.78 0.20 6.55
C GLY A 26 6.11 -0.67 5.33
N SER A 27 6.53 -0.04 4.23
CA SER A 27 6.85 -0.66 2.94
C SER A 27 7.73 -1.92 3.06
N ALA A 28 8.77 -1.91 3.88
CA ALA A 28 9.66 -3.05 4.04
C ALA A 28 8.92 -4.32 4.51
N GLU A 29 8.09 -4.19 5.55
CA GLU A 29 7.30 -5.31 6.08
C GLU A 29 6.18 -5.70 5.10
N ALA A 30 5.47 -4.71 4.57
CA ALA A 30 4.34 -4.95 3.68
C ALA A 30 4.75 -5.68 2.39
N LEU A 31 5.85 -5.25 1.77
CA LEU A 31 6.39 -5.88 0.56
C LEU A 31 7.00 -7.26 0.87
N ALA A 32 7.59 -7.45 2.06
CA ALA A 32 8.04 -8.77 2.49
C ALA A 32 6.86 -9.74 2.66
N THR A 33 5.73 -9.28 3.22
CA THR A 33 4.51 -10.08 3.33
C THR A 33 3.96 -10.47 1.95
N LEU A 34 3.91 -9.53 1.00
CA LEU A 34 3.56 -9.86 -0.40
C LEU A 34 4.53 -10.89 -0.99
N ARG A 35 5.84 -10.73 -0.82
CA ARG A 35 6.84 -11.67 -1.36
C ARG A 35 6.73 -13.06 -0.76
N ARG A 36 6.37 -13.20 0.53
CA ARG A 36 6.11 -14.52 1.13
C ARG A 36 4.86 -15.18 0.53
N ALA A 37 3.78 -14.42 0.33
CA ALA A 37 2.54 -14.94 -0.25
C ALA A 37 2.63 -15.23 -1.76
N ARG A 38 3.47 -14.47 -2.47
CA ARG A 38 3.78 -14.61 -3.90
C ARG A 38 5.30 -14.50 -4.11
N PRO A 39 6.02 -15.63 -4.08
CA PRO A 39 7.47 -15.66 -4.23
C PRO A 39 7.99 -15.09 -5.56
N GLU A 40 7.17 -15.09 -6.61
CA GLU A 40 7.52 -14.62 -7.95
C GLU A 40 6.63 -13.45 -8.40
N GLY A 41 7.07 -12.75 -9.45
CA GLY A 41 6.34 -11.62 -10.03
C GLY A 41 6.71 -10.26 -9.45
N PRO A 42 6.12 -9.18 -10.02
CA PRO A 42 6.44 -7.81 -9.64
C PRO A 42 5.90 -7.47 -8.25
N LEU A 43 6.61 -6.59 -7.55
CA LEU A 43 6.07 -5.94 -6.36
C LEU A 43 5.26 -4.73 -6.79
N MET A 44 4.03 -4.61 -6.29
CA MET A 44 3.18 -3.47 -6.58
C MET A 44 2.35 -3.07 -5.36
N VAL A 45 2.44 -1.79 -5.02
CA VAL A 45 1.54 -1.12 -4.08
C VAL A 45 0.40 -0.52 -4.90
N MET A 46 -0.75 -1.20 -4.93
CA MET A 46 -1.88 -0.78 -5.76
C MET A 46 -2.63 0.40 -5.15
N GLU A 47 -2.53 0.60 -3.84
CA GLU A 47 -2.97 1.81 -3.17
C GLU A 47 -1.92 2.24 -2.16
N PHE A 48 -1.14 3.25 -2.52
CA PHE A 48 -0.35 4.00 -1.56
C PHE A 48 -1.22 5.12 -1.00
N TRP A 49 -1.66 4.96 0.25
CA TRP A 49 -2.50 5.95 0.95
C TRP A 49 -1.66 7.15 1.38
N CYS A 50 -1.36 8.05 0.43
CA CYS A 50 -0.58 9.27 0.65
C CYS A 50 -1.36 10.38 1.38
N GLY A 51 -2.62 10.12 1.70
CA GLY A 51 -3.49 10.92 2.54
C GLY A 51 -4.63 10.05 3.05
N TRP A 52 -5.67 10.67 3.61
CA TRP A 52 -6.86 9.95 4.06
C TRP A 52 -8.11 10.81 3.88
N PHE A 53 -9.27 10.19 3.99
CA PHE A 53 -10.56 10.88 3.98
C PHE A 53 -10.94 11.32 5.40
N THR A 54 -11.94 12.19 5.50
CA THR A 54 -12.50 12.67 6.77
C THR A 54 -14.00 12.49 6.74
N HIS A 55 -14.61 12.24 7.90
CA HIS A 55 -16.05 12.07 8.04
C HIS A 55 -16.74 13.36 8.49
N TRP A 56 -18.04 13.40 8.28
CA TRP A 56 -18.88 14.42 8.90
C TRP A 56 -18.83 14.31 10.43
N GLY A 57 -18.52 15.42 11.09
CA GLY A 57 -18.43 15.50 12.55
C GLY A 57 -17.03 15.27 13.13
N ASP A 58 -16.04 14.91 12.30
CA ASP A 58 -14.65 14.88 12.74
C ASP A 58 -14.18 16.29 13.11
N LYS A 59 -13.43 16.39 14.21
CA LYS A 59 -12.97 17.68 14.75
C LYS A 59 -11.91 18.32 13.86
N GLU A 60 -11.15 17.49 13.15
CA GLU A 60 -10.04 17.89 12.31
C GLU A 60 -10.11 17.14 10.99
N VAL A 61 -9.60 17.78 9.94
CA VAL A 61 -9.42 17.13 8.63
C VAL A 61 -8.15 16.32 8.68
N GLU A 62 -8.28 15.03 8.38
CA GLU A 62 -7.18 14.09 8.26
C GLU A 62 -6.18 14.59 7.21
N ARG A 63 -4.92 14.71 7.62
CA ARG A 63 -3.82 15.15 6.76
C ARG A 63 -2.60 14.31 7.05
N ARG A 64 -1.92 13.93 5.99
CA ARG A 64 -0.59 13.35 6.05
C ARG A 64 0.44 14.42 5.70
N ASP A 65 1.52 14.46 6.46
CA ASP A 65 2.65 15.34 6.13
C ASP A 65 3.28 14.94 4.79
N ALA A 66 3.62 15.94 3.98
CA ALA A 66 4.14 15.72 2.64
C ALA A 66 5.54 15.09 2.65
N ALA A 67 6.38 15.43 3.63
CA ALA A 67 7.71 14.84 3.78
C ALA A 67 7.61 13.37 4.21
N ASP A 68 6.68 13.06 5.12
CA ASP A 68 6.42 11.67 5.53
C ASP A 68 5.90 10.81 4.37
N ALA A 69 4.97 11.35 3.56
CA ALA A 69 4.48 10.66 2.36
C ALA A 69 5.59 10.47 1.32
N ALA A 70 6.43 11.49 1.09
CA ALA A 70 7.54 11.40 0.14
C ALA A 70 8.63 10.41 0.60
N ALA A 71 8.91 10.33 1.91
CA ALA A 71 9.86 9.38 2.47
C ALA A 71 9.37 7.92 2.29
N GLU A 72 8.10 7.66 2.54
CA GLU A 72 7.53 6.32 2.32
C GLU A 72 7.48 5.97 0.83
N LEU A 73 7.09 6.92 -0.04
CA LEU A 73 7.13 6.71 -1.49
C LEU A 73 8.55 6.37 -1.97
N ARG A 74 9.58 7.05 -1.45
CA ARG A 74 10.97 6.73 -1.74
C ARG A 74 11.30 5.29 -1.32
N ALA A 75 10.90 4.86 -0.13
CA ALA A 75 11.14 3.49 0.34
C ALA A 75 10.48 2.44 -0.56
N ILE A 76 9.26 2.70 -1.03
CA ILE A 76 8.56 1.82 -2.01
C ILE A 76 9.37 1.70 -3.31
N LEU A 77 9.84 2.83 -3.85
CA LEU A 77 10.58 2.86 -5.11
C LEU A 77 11.98 2.24 -4.99
N GLU A 78 12.68 2.47 -3.87
CA GLU A 78 13.99 1.87 -3.58
C GLU A 78 13.91 0.36 -3.40
N ALA A 79 12.78 -0.17 -2.93
CA ALA A 79 12.49 -1.60 -2.92
C ALA A 79 12.20 -2.19 -4.31
N GLY A 80 12.20 -1.38 -5.37
CA GLY A 80 11.93 -1.79 -6.75
C GLY A 80 10.46 -2.08 -7.03
N ALA A 81 9.54 -1.63 -6.17
CA ALA A 81 8.11 -1.83 -6.36
C ALA A 81 7.51 -0.76 -7.29
N SER A 82 6.50 -1.16 -8.06
CA SER A 82 5.59 -0.22 -8.72
C SER A 82 4.58 0.33 -7.72
N VAL A 83 4.04 1.52 -7.97
CA VAL A 83 3.15 2.22 -7.03
C VAL A 83 2.04 2.97 -7.75
N ASN A 84 0.84 2.94 -7.17
CA ASN A 84 -0.29 3.79 -7.53
C ASN A 84 -0.66 4.70 -6.35
N LEU A 85 -0.80 6.00 -6.61
CA LEU A 85 -1.10 7.01 -5.58
C LEU A 85 -2.61 7.05 -5.32
N TYR A 86 -3.02 6.74 -4.09
CA TYR A 86 -4.41 6.77 -3.69
C TYR A 86 -4.64 7.87 -2.63
N MET A 87 -5.25 9.01 -2.96
CA MET A 87 -5.69 9.46 -4.28
C MET A 87 -4.72 10.49 -4.84
N ALA A 88 -4.28 10.32 -6.09
CA ALA A 88 -3.58 11.37 -6.83
C ALA A 88 -4.48 12.60 -7.06
N HIS A 89 -5.74 12.35 -7.38
CA HIS A 89 -6.82 13.32 -7.49
C HIS A 89 -8.09 12.64 -7.00
N GLY A 90 -8.79 13.26 -6.05
CA GLY A 90 -9.99 12.73 -5.39
C GLY A 90 -11.15 13.71 -5.45
#